data_AF-A0A327H2T2-F1
#
_entry.id   AF-A0A327H2T2-F1
#
_cell.length_a   1.000
_cell.length_b   1.000
_cell.length_c   1.000
_cell.angle_alpha   90.00
_cell.angle_beta   90.00
_cell.angle_gamma   90.00
#
_symmetry.space_group_name_H-M   'P 1'
#
loop_
_entity.id
_entity.type
_entity.pdbx_description
1 polymer ?
#
loop_
_entity_poly.entity_id
_entity_poly.type
_entity_poly.pdbx_seq_one_letter_code
_entity_poly.pdbx_strand_id
1 'polypeptide(L)'
;MILLFTFTFTLSPIEVFSYQAWFILGAMGRTVATWRDRIERRIAAWSGFRRALRLDDRIAFDRLLNSVRRRSSACGMIPASDEIEPALLSMLIDLEARLSKVEKELSENG
;
A
#
# COMPACT_ATOMS: atom_id res chain seq x y z
N MET A 1 -2.10 14.42 59.60
CA MET A 1 -1.69 15.13 58.38
C MET A 1 -0.42 14.48 57.86
N ILE A 2 -0.59 13.43 57.03
CA ILE A 2 0.51 12.71 56.37
C ILE A 2 0.06 12.59 54.91
N LEU A 3 0.67 13.39 54.04
CA LEU A 3 0.54 13.28 52.59
C LEU A 3 1.55 12.22 52.12
N LEU A 4 1.06 11.02 51.84
CA LEU A 4 1.83 10.01 51.11
C LEU A 4 1.55 10.17 49.61
N PHE A 5 2.61 10.53 48.91
CA PHE A 5 2.74 10.54 47.48
C PHE A 5 2.79 9.08 47.00
N THR A 6 1.75 8.60 46.32
CA THR A 6 1.80 7.34 45.58
C THR A 6 1.45 7.59 44.13
N PHE A 7 2.52 7.77 43.35
CA PHE A 7 2.51 7.65 41.90
C PHE A 7 2.32 6.17 41.56
N THR A 8 1.13 5.80 41.08
CA THR A 8 0.86 4.45 40.56
C THR A 8 0.45 4.58 39.10
N PHE A 9 1.46 4.47 38.25
CA PHE A 9 1.31 4.20 36.82
C PHE A 9 0.81 2.76 36.66
N THR A 10 -0.48 2.59 36.39
CA THR A 10 -1.06 1.31 35.95
C THR A 10 -1.49 1.43 34.50
N LEU A 11 -0.62 0.94 33.61
CA LEU A 11 -0.91 0.63 32.21
C LEU A 11 -2.22 -0.18 32.09
N SER A 12 -3.21 0.36 31.40
CA SER A 12 -4.31 -0.40 30.80
C SER A 12 -4.08 -0.47 29.29
N PRO A 13 -3.83 -1.65 28.71
CA PRO A 13 -3.61 -1.82 27.27
C PRO A 13 -4.93 -2.05 26.52
N ILE A 14 -5.93 -1.17 26.68
CA ILE A 14 -7.26 -1.36 26.07
C ILE A 14 -7.68 -0.20 25.14
N GLU A 15 -7.01 0.95 25.16
CA GLU A 15 -7.43 2.10 24.34
C GLU A 15 -7.16 1.95 22.83
N VAL A 16 -6.28 1.03 22.40
CA VAL A 16 -5.96 0.86 20.97
C VAL A 16 -7.07 0.10 20.21
N PHE A 17 -7.91 -0.68 20.89
CA PHE A 17 -8.95 -1.48 20.24
C PHE A 17 -10.27 -0.73 20.05
N SER A 18 -10.55 0.28 20.89
CA SER A 18 -11.83 1.00 20.86
C SER A 18 -11.90 2.17 19.87
N TYR A 19 -10.77 2.69 19.38
CA TYR A 19 -10.80 3.69 18.31
C TYR A 19 -11.25 3.11 16.96
N GLN A 20 -10.93 1.85 16.68
CA GLN A 20 -11.42 1.17 15.47
C GLN A 20 -12.92 0.88 15.56
N ALA A 21 -13.44 0.54 16.74
CA ALA A 21 -14.84 0.19 16.93
C ALA A 21 -15.79 1.41 16.90
N TRP A 22 -15.39 2.54 17.49
CA TRP A 22 -16.20 3.76 17.47
C TRP A 22 -16.24 4.41 16.07
N PHE A 23 -15.18 4.22 15.27
CA PHE A 23 -15.15 4.60 13.86
C PHE A 23 -16.11 3.74 13.01
N ILE A 24 -16.33 2.48 13.38
CA ILE A 24 -17.23 1.56 12.66
C ILE A 24 -18.71 1.82 12.98
N LEU A 25 -19.06 2.27 14.19
CA LEU A 25 -20.47 2.47 14.59
C LEU A 25 -21.04 3.87 14.26
N GLY A 26 -20.20 4.88 14.04
CA GLY A 26 -20.65 6.24 13.68
C GLY A 26 -20.77 6.50 12.17
N ALA A 27 -20.40 5.55 11.31
CA ALA A 27 -20.20 5.77 9.87
C ALA A 27 -20.99 4.80 8.98
N MET A 28 -22.24 4.46 9.34
CA MET A 28 -23.13 3.65 8.50
C MET A 28 -23.66 4.44 7.29
N GLY A 29 -22.75 4.87 6.40
CA GLY A 29 -23.08 5.67 5.21
C GLY A 29 -21.89 6.19 4.41
N ARG A 30 -20.65 5.93 4.84
CA ARG A 30 -19.45 6.21 4.03
C ARG A 30 -18.95 4.87 3.49
N THR A 31 -19.18 4.61 2.21
CA THR A 31 -18.58 3.48 1.49
C THR A 31 -17.11 3.37 1.84
N VAL A 32 -16.69 2.26 2.45
CA VAL A 32 -15.27 2.02 2.75
C VAL A 32 -14.51 2.09 1.43
N ALA A 33 -13.55 3.02 1.34
CA ALA A 33 -12.76 3.22 0.14
C ALA A 33 -12.13 1.89 -0.27
N THR A 34 -12.41 1.44 -1.49
CA THR A 34 -11.88 0.18 -1.99
C THR A 34 -10.36 0.24 -2.03
N TRP A 35 -9.68 -0.92 -2.03
CA TRP A 35 -8.23 -0.94 -2.19
C TRP A 35 -7.78 -0.14 -3.43
N ARG A 36 -8.58 -0.18 -4.52
CA ARG A 36 -8.41 0.63 -5.73
C ARG A 36 -8.40 2.14 -5.44
N ASP A 37 -9.34 2.64 -4.65
CA ASP A 37 -9.40 4.07 -4.31
C ASP A 37 -8.23 4.50 -3.42
N ARG A 38 -7.73 3.61 -2.56
CA ARG A 38 -6.57 3.90 -1.72
C ARG A 38 -5.27 3.94 -2.53
N ILE A 39 -5.07 2.98 -3.45
CA ILE A 39 -3.87 2.96 -4.29
C ILE A 39 -3.83 4.14 -5.27
N GLU A 40 -4.96 4.56 -5.87
CA GLU A 40 -4.95 5.73 -6.76
C GLU A 40 -4.61 7.02 -6.02
N ARG A 41 -5.08 7.19 -4.77
CA ARG A 41 -4.65 8.31 -3.92
C ARG A 41 -3.16 8.26 -3.63
N ARG A 42 -2.61 7.07 -3.39
CA ARG A 42 -1.16 6.87 -3.20
C ARG A 42 -0.36 7.20 -4.46
N ILE A 43 -0.84 6.77 -5.62
CA ILE A 43 -0.22 7.08 -6.91
C ILE A 43 -0.23 8.59 -7.18
N ALA A 44 -1.32 9.28 -6.86
CA ALA A 44 -1.38 10.73 -6.94
C ALA A 44 -0.31 11.41 -6.04
N ALA A 45 -0.07 10.88 -4.84
CA ALA A 45 0.99 11.37 -3.96
C ALA A 45 2.40 11.15 -4.55
N TRP A 46 2.61 10.08 -5.32
CA TRP A 46 3.87 9.84 -6.04
C TRP A 46 4.10 10.73 -7.26
N SER A 47 3.15 11.60 -7.63
CA SER A 47 3.32 12.55 -8.74
C SER A 47 4.52 13.50 -8.55
N GLY A 48 4.86 13.84 -7.30
CA GLY A 48 6.05 14.62 -6.97
C GLY A 48 7.34 13.87 -7.32
N PHE A 49 7.43 12.60 -6.89
CA PHE A 49 8.55 11.71 -7.21
C PHE A 49 8.67 11.50 -8.73
N ARG A 50 7.55 11.19 -9.40
CA ARG A 50 7.51 11.04 -10.86
C ARG A 50 8.06 12.25 -11.60
N ARG A 51 7.79 13.47 -11.13
CA ARG A 51 8.29 14.70 -11.77
C ARG A 51 9.80 14.88 -11.64
N ALA A 52 10.41 14.37 -10.58
CA ALA A 52 11.85 14.44 -10.36
C ALA A 52 12.65 13.45 -11.22
N LEU A 53 12.00 12.41 -11.76
CA LEU A 53 12.63 11.39 -12.59
C LEU A 53 12.96 11.87 -14.01
N ARG A 54 14.00 11.27 -14.61
CA ARG A 54 14.35 11.43 -16.03
C ARG A 54 13.25 10.85 -16.92
N LEU A 55 13.24 11.21 -18.22
CA LEU A 55 12.19 10.77 -19.14
C LEU A 55 12.06 9.24 -19.21
N ASP A 56 13.19 8.53 -19.32
CA ASP A 56 13.20 7.07 -19.41
C ASP A 56 12.69 6.42 -18.11
N ASP A 57 13.14 6.93 -16.97
CA ASP A 57 12.70 6.45 -15.65
C ASP A 57 11.21 6.71 -15.42
N ARG A 58 10.67 7.83 -15.91
CA ARG A 58 9.23 8.12 -15.87
C ARG A 58 8.42 7.11 -16.65
N ILE A 59 8.89 6.75 -17.85
CA ILE A 59 8.23 5.73 -18.68
C ILE A 59 8.28 4.37 -17.98
N ALA A 60 9.42 4.00 -17.40
CA ALA A 60 9.56 2.77 -16.63
C ALA A 60 8.61 2.76 -15.42
N PHE A 61 8.56 3.86 -14.67
CA PHE A 61 7.69 4.02 -13.51
C PHE A 61 6.21 3.93 -13.88
N ASP A 62 5.76 4.62 -14.94
CA ASP A 62 4.36 4.56 -15.40
C ASP A 62 3.97 3.14 -15.81
N ARG A 63 4.88 2.40 -16.45
CA ARG A 63 4.67 0.98 -16.79
C ARG A 63 4.50 0.13 -15.53
N LEU A 64 5.25 0.40 -14.46
CA LEU A 64 5.09 -0.29 -13.18
C LEU A 64 3.75 0.05 -12.51
N LEU A 65 3.34 1.32 -12.51
CA LEU A 65 2.03 1.73 -11.97
C LEU A 65 0.86 1.05 -12.70
N ASN A 66 0.95 0.88 -14.01
CA ASN A 66 -0.06 0.16 -14.78
C ASN A 66 -0.14 -1.33 -14.39
N SER A 67 0.98 -1.94 -14.00
CA SER A 67 0.99 -3.33 -13.54
C SER A 67 0.29 -3.51 -12.18
N VAL A 68 0.41 -2.50 -11.30
CA VAL A 68 -0.35 -2.43 -10.04
C VAL A 68 -1.85 -2.34 -10.30
N ARG A 69 -2.27 -1.44 -11.21
CA ARG A 69 -3.70 -1.30 -11.57
C ARG A 69 -4.29 -2.59 -12.13
N ARG A 70 -3.55 -3.29 -13.00
CA ARG A 70 -3.96 -4.56 -13.60
C ARG A 70 -4.22 -5.65 -12.56
N ARG A 71 -3.44 -5.67 -11.46
CA ARG A 71 -3.57 -6.65 -10.37
C ARG A 71 -4.38 -6.13 -9.19
N SER A 72 -5.08 -5.01 -9.36
CA SER A 72 -5.85 -4.37 -8.28
C SER A 72 -6.91 -5.27 -7.63
N SER A 73 -7.48 -6.22 -8.38
CA SER A 73 -8.41 -7.22 -7.85
C SER A 73 -7.75 -8.21 -6.90
N ALA A 74 -6.53 -8.67 -7.21
CA ALA A 74 -5.77 -9.59 -6.35
C ALA A 74 -5.24 -8.89 -5.10
N CYS A 75 -4.80 -7.64 -5.24
CA CYS A 75 -4.30 -6.83 -4.14
C CYS A 75 -5.38 -6.52 -3.08
N GLY A 76 -6.64 -6.40 -3.49
CA GLY A 76 -7.77 -6.19 -2.58
C GLY A 76 -8.10 -7.39 -1.69
N MET A 77 -7.53 -8.57 -1.97
CA MET A 77 -7.70 -9.78 -1.15
C MET A 77 -6.76 -9.82 0.05
N ILE A 78 -5.70 -9.01 0.05
CA ILE A 78 -4.82 -8.87 1.21
C ILE A 78 -5.46 -7.81 2.11
N PRO A 79 -5.88 -8.15 3.35
CA PRO A 79 -6.26 -7.16 4.35
C PRO A 79 -5.01 -6.44 4.86
N ALA A 80 -4.22 -5.88 3.94
CA ALA A 80 -3.03 -5.12 4.26
C ALA A 80 -3.46 -3.77 4.81
N SER A 81 -2.92 -3.43 5.98
CA SER A 81 -2.97 -2.10 6.57
C SER A 81 -2.25 -1.04 5.73
N ASP A 82 -1.38 -1.46 4.80
CA ASP A 82 -0.65 -0.59 3.88
C ASP A 82 -0.90 -0.98 2.42
N GLU A 83 -1.15 0.03 1.57
CA GLU A 83 -1.34 -0.16 0.13
C GLU A 83 -0.03 -0.42 -0.62
N ILE A 84 1.12 -0.09 -0.02
CA ILE A 84 2.43 -0.22 -0.66
C ILE A 84 2.79 -1.69 -0.88
N GLU A 85 2.62 -2.56 0.12
CA GLU A 85 3.02 -3.96 0.03
C GLU A 85 2.41 -4.69 -1.19
N PRO A 86 1.08 -4.70 -1.39
CA PRO A 86 0.49 -5.31 -2.57
C PRO A 86 0.88 -4.62 -3.88
N ALA A 87 1.15 -3.31 -3.85
CA ALA A 87 1.65 -2.58 -5.02
C ALA A 87 3.06 -3.03 -5.40
N LEU A 88 3.98 -3.14 -4.44
CA LEU A 88 5.34 -3.62 -4.66
C LEU A 88 5.36 -5.05 -5.18
N LEU A 89 4.57 -5.95 -4.58
CA LEU A 89 4.43 -7.33 -5.07
C LEU A 89 3.98 -7.36 -6.54
N SER A 90 3.00 -6.52 -6.90
CA SER A 90 2.53 -6.41 -8.29
C SER A 90 3.60 -5.90 -9.25
N MET A 91 4.43 -4.95 -8.81
CA MET A 91 5.56 -4.43 -9.59
C MET A 91 6.64 -5.50 -9.77
N LEU A 92 7.00 -6.24 -8.72
CA LEU A 92 8.00 -7.31 -8.77
C LEU A 92 7.59 -8.44 -9.72
N ILE A 93 6.34 -8.89 -9.64
CA ILE A 93 5.80 -9.91 -10.57
C ILE A 93 5.85 -9.40 -12.02
N ASP A 94 5.61 -8.11 -12.24
CA ASP A 94 5.70 -7.53 -13.58
C ASP A 94 7.13 -7.47 -14.12
N LEU A 95 8.11 -7.22 -13.24
CA LEU A 95 9.52 -7.23 -13.60
C LEU A 95 10.02 -8.64 -13.89
N GLU A 96 9.66 -9.62 -13.05
CA GLU A 96 10.00 -11.04 -13.26
C GLU A 96 9.45 -11.54 -14.60
N ALA A 97 8.17 -11.26 -14.90
CA ALA A 97 7.55 -11.67 -16.15
C ALA A 97 8.23 -11.06 -17.40
N ARG A 98 8.72 -9.81 -17.30
CA ARG A 98 9.48 -9.17 -18.37
C ARG A 98 10.88 -9.75 -18.52
N LEU A 99 11.54 -10.04 -17.39
CA LEU A 99 12.87 -10.62 -17.38
C LEU A 99 12.84 -12.01 -18.02
N SER A 100 11.93 -12.87 -17.57
CA SER A 100 11.73 -14.21 -18.13
C SER A 100 11.46 -14.18 -19.64
N LYS A 101 10.66 -13.20 -20.10
CA LYS A 101 10.41 -13.01 -21.54
C LYS A 101 11.68 -12.67 -22.31
N VAL A 102 12.49 -11.74 -21.81
CA VAL A 102 13.75 -11.32 -22.45
C VAL A 102 14.77 -12.47 -22.44
N GLU A 103 14.88 -13.21 -21.34
CA GLU A 103 15.75 -14.38 -21.23
C GLU A 103 15.37 -15.47 -22.23
N LYS A 104 14.06 -15.71 -22.41
CA LYS A 104 13.54 -16.66 -23.39
C LYS A 104 13.86 -16.23 -24.82
N GLU A 105 13.61 -14.97 -25.18
CA GLU A 105 13.94 -14.42 -26.51
C GLU A 105 15.44 -14.51 -26.81
N LEU A 106 16.30 -14.37 -25.80
CA LEU A 106 17.74 -14.54 -25.96
C LEU A 106 18.13 -16.02 -26.15
N SER A 107 17.47 -16.93 -25.45
CA SER A 107 17.71 -18.39 -25.60
C SER A 107 17.23 -18.96 -26.94
N GLU A 108 16.23 -18.33 -27.57
CA GLU A 108 15.68 -18.77 -28.86
C GLU A 108 16.45 -18.20 -30.06
N ASN A 109 17.18 -17.09 -29.87
CA ASN A 109 17.94 -16.40 -30.92
C ASN A 109 19.46 -16.65 -30.89
N GLY A 110 19.96 -17.41 -29.91
CA GLY A 110 21.37 -17.81 -29.77
C GLY A 110 21.60 -19.24 -30.22
#